data_AF-A0A099W4D3-F1
#
_entry.id   AF-A0A099W4D3-F1
#
_cell.length_a   1.000
_cell.length_b   1.000
_cell.length_c   1.000
_cell.angle_alpha   90.00
_cell.angle_beta   90.00
_cell.angle_gamma   90.00
#
_symmetry.space_group_name_H-M   'P 1'
#
loop_
_entity.id
_entity.type
_entity.pdbx_description
1 polymer ?
#
loop_
_entity_poly.entity_id
_entity_poly.type
_entity_poly.pdbx_seq_one_letter_code
_entity_poly.pdbx_strand_id
1 'polypeptide(L)'
;MKKVMTVLLCVLLSVTATIAILFFVGMLDNTEENQTQISKNEQKNPQQAENKFNQLPDKLQALLIATAIDERSIPPINGVTVYYNEDSDYTLINVHSGAGVGHPIYLLTKKENVITPIKSVVYQGVDGYEKAEIKTNPISKNELYAQYIADKYLYDTALEKTEQNLDLTLADFNEKYASTYSDNTIDTTKLSEEQVKKWVNAIMQNRFENHVLKEFPYTISISLDENRHVKAQINVANSEDAGDSVGYFKINDKGQLVEPVLGADYDEVIATEYMQVENF
;
A
#
# COMPACT_ATOMS: atom_id res chain seq x y z
N MET A 1 74.06 52.49 -8.85
CA MET A 1 73.09 52.25 -7.76
C MET A 1 71.73 51.72 -8.24
N LYS A 2 71.13 52.21 -9.34
CA LYS A 2 69.82 51.71 -9.83
C LYS A 2 69.75 50.20 -10.16
N LYS A 3 70.82 49.61 -10.72
CA LYS A 3 70.83 48.17 -11.09
C LYS A 3 70.84 47.20 -9.90
N VAL A 4 71.34 47.62 -8.73
CA VAL A 4 71.40 46.76 -7.53
C VAL A 4 70.03 46.68 -6.85
N MET A 5 69.25 47.76 -6.91
CA MET A 5 67.90 47.81 -6.33
C MET A 5 66.89 46.95 -7.10
N THR A 6 67.04 46.83 -8.41
CA THR A 6 66.15 45.98 -9.25
C THR A 6 66.38 44.49 -9.00
N VAL A 7 67.62 44.07 -8.81
CA VAL A 7 67.94 42.64 -8.52
C VAL A 7 67.44 42.26 -7.12
N LEU A 8 67.58 43.15 -6.13
CA LEU A 8 67.09 42.89 -4.77
C LEU A 8 65.56 42.79 -4.71
N LEU A 9 64.84 43.59 -5.50
CA LEU A 9 63.38 43.56 -5.59
C LEU A 9 62.87 42.27 -6.26
N CYS A 10 63.56 41.77 -7.30
CA CYS A 10 63.22 40.50 -7.94
C CYS A 10 63.46 39.29 -7.03
N VAL A 11 64.49 39.32 -6.18
CA VAL A 11 64.75 38.24 -5.20
C VAL A 11 63.73 38.27 -4.06
N LEU A 12 63.31 39.45 -3.58
CA LEU A 12 62.25 39.53 -2.57
C LEU A 12 60.89 39.03 -3.09
N LEU A 13 60.56 39.31 -4.36
CA LEU A 13 59.32 38.84 -4.98
C LEU A 13 59.32 37.32 -5.28
N SER A 14 60.48 36.70 -5.52
CA SER A 14 60.54 35.24 -5.71
C SER A 14 60.44 34.47 -4.40
N VAL A 15 60.98 35.02 -3.30
CA VAL A 15 60.90 34.39 -1.98
C VAL A 15 59.47 34.42 -1.42
N THR A 16 58.73 35.51 -1.61
CA THR A 16 57.33 35.59 -1.16
C THR A 16 56.39 34.70 -1.98
N ALA A 17 56.64 34.54 -3.28
CA ALA A 17 55.88 33.60 -4.12
C ALA A 17 56.13 32.14 -3.72
N THR A 18 57.37 31.80 -3.32
CA THR A 18 57.72 30.43 -2.91
C THR A 18 57.11 30.06 -1.56
N ILE A 19 57.02 31.01 -0.62
CA ILE A 19 56.39 30.80 0.70
C ILE A 19 54.87 30.65 0.57
N ALA A 20 54.22 31.37 -0.36
CA ALA A 20 52.78 31.22 -0.63
C ALA A 20 52.43 29.85 -1.24
N ILE A 21 53.30 29.30 -2.10
CA ILE A 21 53.12 27.96 -2.67
C ILE A 21 53.32 26.87 -1.62
N LEU A 22 54.28 27.03 -0.69
CA LEU A 22 54.46 26.09 0.43
C LEU A 22 53.28 26.10 1.42
N PHE A 23 52.63 27.25 1.63
CA PHE A 23 51.39 27.32 2.43
C PHE A 23 50.19 26.66 1.72
N PHE A 24 50.09 26.76 0.39
CA PHE A 24 49.02 26.10 -0.36
C PHE A 24 49.23 24.58 -0.51
N VAL A 25 50.46 24.11 -0.68
CA VAL A 25 50.77 22.67 -0.71
C VAL A 25 50.62 22.03 0.67
N GLY A 26 51.00 22.74 1.76
CA GLY A 26 50.76 22.27 3.14
C GLY A 26 49.28 22.27 3.58
N MET A 27 48.42 23.06 2.91
CA MET A 27 46.96 22.97 3.08
C MET A 27 46.31 21.89 2.21
N LEU A 28 46.88 21.56 1.04
CA LEU A 28 46.37 20.49 0.18
C LEU A 28 46.74 19.08 0.70
N ASP A 29 47.90 18.88 1.32
CA ASP A 29 48.29 17.58 1.90
C ASP A 29 47.57 17.23 3.21
N ASN A 30 46.86 18.17 3.84
CA ASN A 30 46.07 17.90 5.06
C ASN A 30 44.58 17.64 4.79
N THR A 31 44.15 17.56 3.52
CA THR A 31 42.73 17.38 3.17
C THR A 31 42.39 15.97 2.66
N GLU A 32 43.38 15.14 2.28
CA GLU A 32 43.12 13.75 1.83
C GLU A 32 43.45 12.65 2.87
N GLU A 33 44.36 12.86 3.82
CA GLU A 33 44.60 11.85 4.89
C GLU A 33 43.59 11.90 6.05
N ASN A 34 42.73 12.93 6.12
CA ASN A 34 41.65 13.00 7.10
C ASN A 34 40.28 12.50 6.57
N GLN A 35 40.22 11.98 5.34
CA GLN A 35 38.99 11.35 4.79
C GLN A 35 39.06 9.82 4.68
N THR A 36 40.15 9.17 5.09
CA THR A 36 40.21 7.69 5.20
C THR A 36 40.34 7.17 6.65
N GLN A 37 40.41 8.06 7.66
CA GLN A 37 40.37 7.68 9.08
C GLN A 37 39.22 8.29 9.91
N ILE A 38 38.27 8.98 9.29
CA ILE A 38 36.98 9.34 9.93
C ILE A 38 35.87 8.30 9.65
N SER A 39 36.15 7.27 8.83
CA SER A 39 35.22 6.16 8.53
C SER A 39 35.41 4.91 9.42
N LYS A 40 36.21 4.97 10.50
CA LYS A 40 36.49 3.78 11.35
C LYS A 40 36.37 3.94 12.86
N ASN A 41 35.80 5.03 13.37
CA ASN A 41 35.62 5.19 14.82
C ASN A 41 34.24 5.69 15.27
N GLU A 42 33.19 5.34 14.51
CA GLU A 42 31.84 5.18 15.06
C GLU A 42 31.39 3.71 14.96
N GLN A 43 32.23 2.79 15.42
CA GLN A 43 31.72 1.61 16.12
C GLN A 43 31.53 1.98 17.59
N LYS A 44 30.72 3.02 17.83
CA LYS A 44 29.99 3.14 19.09
C LYS A 44 28.96 2.02 19.06
N ASN A 45 29.12 1.09 19.99
CA ASN A 45 28.10 0.18 20.51
C ASN A 45 26.73 0.23 19.78
N PRO A 46 26.35 -0.79 18.98
CA PRO A 46 25.06 -0.83 18.26
C PRO A 46 23.83 -0.74 19.17
N GLN A 47 24.02 -0.84 20.49
CA GLN A 47 23.00 -0.78 21.52
C GLN A 47 22.60 0.63 21.98
N GLN A 48 23.14 1.72 21.40
CA GLN A 48 22.85 3.08 21.90
C GLN A 48 22.86 4.19 20.83
N ALA A 49 22.51 3.91 19.58
CA ALA A 49 21.92 4.96 18.75
C ALA A 49 20.53 5.24 19.34
N GLU A 50 20.45 6.18 20.29
CA GLU A 50 19.19 6.59 20.90
C GLU A 50 18.22 6.95 19.78
N ASN A 51 17.26 6.06 19.57
CA ASN A 51 16.37 6.15 18.44
C ASN A 51 15.38 7.28 18.70
N LYS A 52 15.72 8.48 18.25
CA LYS A 52 14.96 9.72 18.45
C LYS A 52 13.51 9.61 17.96
N PHE A 53 13.22 8.67 17.06
CA PHE A 53 11.87 8.32 16.68
C PHE A 53 11.01 7.91 17.89
N ASN A 54 11.55 7.07 18.78
CA ASN A 54 10.83 6.58 19.97
C ASN A 54 10.54 7.69 21.00
N GLN A 55 11.17 8.87 20.85
CA GLN A 55 10.93 10.05 21.68
C GLN A 55 9.84 10.96 21.09
N LEU A 56 9.41 10.72 19.84
CA LEU A 56 8.33 11.48 19.22
C LEU A 56 6.99 11.13 19.88
N PRO A 57 6.00 12.04 19.89
CA PRO A 57 4.64 11.70 20.30
C PRO A 57 4.09 10.54 19.47
N ASP A 58 3.34 9.61 20.10
CA ASP A 58 2.79 8.42 19.42
C ASP A 58 2.01 8.77 18.15
N LYS A 59 1.21 9.84 18.22
CA LYS A 59 0.48 10.38 17.08
C LYS A 59 1.37 10.74 15.89
N LEU A 60 2.55 11.30 16.14
CA LEU A 60 3.52 11.62 15.09
C LEU A 60 4.25 10.36 14.60
N GLN A 61 4.59 9.44 15.51
CA GLN A 61 5.14 8.13 15.11
C GLN A 61 4.18 7.40 14.17
N ALA A 62 2.90 7.34 14.51
CA ALA A 62 1.86 6.69 13.71
C ALA A 62 1.71 7.33 12.31
N LEU A 63 1.71 8.67 12.23
CA LEU A 63 1.68 9.38 10.96
C LEU A 63 2.88 9.04 10.07
N LEU A 64 4.10 9.06 10.62
CA LEU A 64 5.31 8.71 9.87
C LEU A 64 5.28 7.25 9.37
N ILE A 65 4.80 6.33 10.21
CA ILE A 65 4.63 4.93 9.82
C ILE A 65 3.60 4.82 8.70
N ALA A 66 2.45 5.49 8.83
CA ALA A 66 1.39 5.50 7.83
C ALA A 66 1.93 5.95 6.46
N THR A 67 2.72 7.05 6.43
CA THR A 67 3.31 7.58 5.20
C THR A 67 4.21 6.56 4.49
N ALA A 68 4.87 5.67 5.24
CA ALA A 68 5.74 4.64 4.68
C ALA A 68 4.97 3.43 4.12
N ILE A 69 3.75 3.16 4.59
CA ILE A 69 2.96 1.97 4.22
C ILE A 69 1.77 2.28 3.31
N ASP A 70 1.27 3.51 3.31
CA ASP A 70 0.09 3.93 2.56
C ASP A 70 0.28 5.34 1.98
N GLU A 71 0.39 5.42 0.66
CA GLU A 71 0.68 6.67 -0.06
C GLU A 71 -0.35 7.78 0.16
N ARG A 72 -1.59 7.41 0.51
CA ARG A 72 -2.67 8.39 0.77
C ARG A 72 -2.41 9.24 2.02
N SER A 73 -1.49 8.79 2.86
CA SER A 73 -1.08 9.51 4.08
C SER A 73 0.21 10.32 3.91
N ILE A 74 0.75 10.45 2.69
CA ILE A 74 1.86 11.37 2.40
C ILE A 74 1.38 12.81 2.57
N PRO A 75 2.01 13.63 3.43
CA PRO A 75 1.67 15.05 3.55
C PRO A 75 1.87 15.83 2.23
N PRO A 76 1.00 16.79 1.89
CA PRO A 76 -0.21 17.18 2.61
C PRO A 76 -1.34 16.14 2.48
N ILE A 77 -1.93 15.76 3.61
CA ILE A 77 -3.00 14.76 3.65
C ILE A 77 -4.33 15.39 3.21
N ASN A 78 -4.91 14.86 2.14
CA ASN A 78 -6.16 15.34 1.56
C ASN A 78 -7.22 14.24 1.54
N GLY A 79 -8.39 14.52 2.14
CA GLY A 79 -9.57 13.65 2.05
C GLY A 79 -9.50 12.34 2.85
N VAL A 80 -8.48 12.15 3.67
CA VAL A 80 -8.35 10.98 4.57
C VAL A 80 -7.91 11.39 5.98
N THR A 81 -8.16 10.51 6.92
CA THR A 81 -7.70 10.55 8.31
C THR A 81 -6.87 9.29 8.58
N VAL A 82 -5.76 9.44 9.28
CA VAL A 82 -4.93 8.34 9.78
C VAL A 82 -5.40 7.98 11.18
N TYR A 83 -6.08 6.85 11.30
CA TYR A 83 -6.41 6.26 12.60
C TYR A 83 -5.29 5.34 13.06
N TYR A 84 -4.96 5.40 14.34
CA TYR A 84 -3.99 4.48 14.94
C TYR A 84 -4.42 4.01 16.32
N ASN A 85 -3.88 2.87 16.72
CA ASN A 85 -3.94 2.41 18.09
C ASN A 85 -2.70 1.58 18.44
N GLU A 86 -2.28 1.64 19.70
CA GLU A 86 -1.25 0.79 20.26
C GLU A 86 -1.95 -0.25 21.13
N ASP A 87 -1.91 -1.51 20.71
CA ASP A 87 -2.55 -2.63 21.41
C ASP A 87 -1.49 -3.70 21.73
N SER A 88 -1.06 -3.73 22.99
CA SER A 88 0.01 -4.59 23.48
C SER A 88 1.34 -4.32 22.73
N ASP A 89 1.93 -5.33 22.10
CA ASP A 89 3.17 -5.21 21.32
C ASP A 89 2.94 -4.77 19.86
N TYR A 90 1.69 -4.47 19.50
CA TYR A 90 1.29 -4.17 18.13
C TYR A 90 0.82 -2.74 17.95
N THR A 91 1.14 -2.19 16.78
CA THR A 91 0.59 -0.93 16.30
C THR A 91 -0.38 -1.24 15.17
N LEU A 92 -1.61 -0.72 15.27
CA LEU A 92 -2.60 -0.79 14.21
C LEU A 92 -2.74 0.58 13.55
N ILE A 93 -2.80 0.60 12.21
CA ILE A 93 -2.97 1.83 11.43
C ILE A 93 -4.08 1.62 10.39
N ASN A 94 -4.97 2.59 10.23
CA ASN A 94 -5.98 2.60 9.19
C ASN A 94 -6.07 4.00 8.55
N VAL A 95 -5.88 4.07 7.24
CA VAL A 95 -5.99 5.33 6.47
C VAL A 95 -7.37 5.37 5.81
N HIS A 96 -8.28 6.20 6.35
CA HIS A 96 -9.71 6.15 6.06
C HIS A 96 -10.27 7.50 5.63
N SER A 97 -11.16 7.52 4.65
CA SER A 97 -11.87 8.73 4.17
C SER A 97 -13.13 9.15 4.96
N GLY A 98 -13.44 8.47 6.07
CA GLY A 98 -14.71 8.60 6.82
C GLY A 98 -15.86 7.64 6.43
N ALA A 99 -15.95 7.17 5.18
CA ALA A 99 -16.92 6.14 4.79
C ALA A 99 -16.46 5.36 3.55
N GLY A 100 -16.75 4.06 3.47
CA GLY A 100 -16.58 3.27 2.24
C GLY A 100 -15.79 1.96 2.40
N VAL A 101 -15.38 1.42 1.26
CA VAL A 101 -14.58 0.20 1.10
C VAL A 101 -13.16 0.56 0.64
N GLY A 102 -12.21 -0.38 0.69
CA GLY A 102 -10.86 -0.12 0.16
C GLY A 102 -9.91 0.65 1.09
N HIS A 103 -10.19 0.66 2.40
CA HIS A 103 -9.34 1.26 3.44
C HIS A 103 -8.68 0.16 4.28
N PRO A 104 -7.43 -0.24 3.97
CA PRO A 104 -6.76 -1.29 4.70
C PRO A 104 -6.48 -0.90 6.15
N ILE A 105 -6.59 -1.87 7.03
CA ILE A 105 -6.04 -1.85 8.38
C ILE A 105 -4.72 -2.62 8.32
N TYR A 106 -3.66 -2.01 8.81
CA TYR A 106 -2.32 -2.58 8.86
C TYR A 106 -1.98 -2.97 10.30
N LEU A 107 -1.43 -4.16 10.48
CA LEU A 107 -0.88 -4.64 11.75
C LEU A 107 0.65 -4.62 11.67
N LEU A 108 1.29 -3.93 12.60
CA LEU A 108 2.74 -3.73 12.64
C LEU A 108 3.32 -4.09 14.01
N THR A 109 4.62 -4.39 14.03
CA THR A 109 5.41 -4.45 15.27
C THR A 109 6.51 -3.41 15.26
N LYS A 110 6.80 -2.85 16.42
CA LYS A 110 7.89 -1.89 16.64
C LYS A 110 9.01 -2.58 17.42
N LYS A 111 10.14 -2.82 16.76
CA LYS A 111 11.38 -3.24 17.44
C LYS A 111 12.29 -2.03 17.67
N GLU A 112 13.44 -2.23 18.30
CA GLU A 112 14.34 -1.14 18.71
C GLU A 112 14.64 -0.15 17.58
N ASN A 113 15.03 -0.64 16.39
CA ASN A 113 15.46 0.19 15.26
C ASN A 113 14.53 0.16 14.03
N VAL A 114 13.56 -0.76 14.00
CA VAL A 114 12.73 -0.99 12.81
C VAL A 114 11.26 -1.16 13.18
N ILE A 115 10.39 -0.73 12.27
CA ILE A 115 8.97 -1.11 12.24
C ILE A 115 8.80 -2.19 11.19
N THR A 116 8.08 -3.27 11.50
CA THR A 116 7.81 -4.36 10.54
C THR A 116 6.31 -4.45 10.30
N PRO A 117 5.83 -4.16 9.08
CA PRO A 117 4.47 -4.48 8.66
C PRO A 117 4.29 -6.01 8.60
N ILE A 118 3.27 -6.54 9.28
CA ILE A 118 3.07 -7.99 9.43
C ILE A 118 1.93 -8.48 8.54
N LYS A 119 0.77 -7.86 8.66
CA LYS A 119 -0.47 -8.25 8.00
C LYS A 119 -1.30 -7.01 7.68
N SER A 120 -2.19 -7.15 6.72
CA SER A 120 -3.22 -6.16 6.45
C SER A 120 -4.54 -6.84 6.06
N VAL A 121 -5.63 -6.14 6.34
CA VAL A 121 -6.98 -6.55 5.97
C VAL A 121 -7.75 -5.35 5.44
N VAL A 122 -8.59 -5.53 4.43
CA VAL A 122 -9.40 -4.47 3.84
C VAL A 122 -10.85 -4.91 3.72
N TYR A 123 -11.77 -4.02 4.06
CA TYR A 123 -13.20 -4.23 3.83
C TYR A 123 -13.56 -3.92 2.38
N GLN A 124 -14.20 -4.86 1.71
CA GLN A 124 -14.59 -4.81 0.30
C GLN A 124 -16.13 -4.74 0.13
N GLY A 125 -16.86 -4.38 1.20
CA GLY A 125 -18.31 -4.24 1.14
C GLY A 125 -19.00 -5.58 1.27
N VAL A 126 -19.84 -5.92 0.29
CA VAL A 126 -20.59 -7.19 0.26
C VAL A 126 -19.66 -8.41 0.19
N ASP A 127 -18.41 -8.18 -0.18
CA ASP A 127 -17.35 -9.19 -0.31
C ASP A 127 -16.71 -9.53 1.04
N GLY A 128 -17.06 -8.78 2.08
CA GLY A 128 -16.51 -8.94 3.41
C GLY A 128 -15.08 -8.39 3.46
N TYR A 129 -14.17 -9.18 4.05
CA TYR A 129 -12.79 -8.78 4.25
C TYR A 129 -11.83 -9.61 3.41
N GLU A 130 -10.83 -8.94 2.86
CA GLU A 130 -9.76 -9.56 2.09
C GLU A 130 -8.40 -9.15 2.67
N LYS A 131 -7.36 -9.91 2.31
CA LYS A 131 -5.99 -9.50 2.58
C LYS A 131 -5.65 -8.35 1.64
N ALA A 132 -5.21 -7.23 2.18
CA ALA A 132 -4.67 -6.16 1.37
C ALA A 132 -3.21 -6.43 0.99
N GLU A 133 -2.74 -5.82 -0.08
CA GLU A 133 -1.30 -5.80 -0.37
C GLU A 133 -0.56 -5.03 0.75
N ILE A 134 0.60 -5.52 1.14
CA ILE A 134 1.45 -4.86 2.14
C ILE A 134 2.92 -5.07 1.79
N LYS A 135 3.67 -3.97 1.83
CA LYS A 135 5.14 -4.02 1.73
C LYS A 135 5.68 -4.49 3.08
N THR A 136 6.13 -5.74 3.16
CA THR A 136 6.64 -6.35 4.41
C THR A 136 8.08 -5.96 4.74
N ASN A 137 8.71 -5.13 3.90
CA ASN A 137 10.05 -4.63 4.14
C ASN A 137 10.11 -3.88 5.48
N PRO A 138 11.08 -4.19 6.36
CA PRO A 138 11.28 -3.41 7.58
C PRO A 138 11.55 -1.95 7.27
N ILE A 139 10.90 -1.06 8.02
CA ILE A 139 11.00 0.39 7.90
C ILE A 139 11.98 0.89 8.97
N SER A 140 13.00 1.64 8.56
CA SER A 140 13.99 2.21 9.48
C SER A 140 13.41 3.40 10.25
N LYS A 141 13.42 3.32 11.58
CA LYS A 141 12.99 4.42 12.44
C LYS A 141 13.89 5.67 12.29
N ASN A 142 15.17 5.47 12.01
CA ASN A 142 16.10 6.57 11.75
C ASN A 142 15.76 7.31 10.45
N GLU A 143 15.36 6.58 9.40
CA GLU A 143 14.92 7.17 8.13
C GLU A 143 13.62 7.96 8.32
N LEU A 144 12.65 7.41 9.07
CA LEU A 144 11.42 8.12 9.41
C LEU A 144 11.70 9.40 10.20
N TYR A 145 12.61 9.35 11.18
CA TYR A 145 12.99 10.54 11.93
C TYR A 145 13.69 11.58 11.05
N ALA A 146 14.60 11.15 10.17
CA ALA A 146 15.27 12.06 9.23
C ALA A 146 14.26 12.72 8.28
N GLN A 147 13.28 11.97 7.79
CA GLN A 147 12.19 12.48 6.97
C GLN A 147 11.35 13.51 7.73
N TYR A 148 11.01 13.24 8.99
CA TYR A 148 10.33 14.22 9.83
C TYR A 148 11.12 15.52 9.97
N ILE A 149 12.43 15.44 10.19
CA ILE A 149 13.26 16.65 10.32
C ILE A 149 13.32 17.44 9.01
N ALA A 150 13.42 16.76 7.86
CA ALA A 150 13.45 17.39 6.55
C ALA A 150 12.15 18.14 6.23
N ASP A 151 11.00 17.51 6.52
CA ASP A 151 9.68 18.00 6.13
C ASP A 151 8.81 18.38 7.34
N LYS A 152 9.43 18.86 8.42
CA LYS A 152 8.82 19.05 9.74
C LYS A 152 7.49 19.79 9.70
N TYR A 153 7.44 20.88 8.94
CA TYR A 153 6.24 21.71 8.81
C TYR A 153 5.05 20.92 8.22
N LEU A 154 5.29 20.11 7.19
CA LEU A 154 4.23 19.32 6.55
C LEU A 154 3.66 18.27 7.50
N TYR A 155 4.53 17.60 8.26
CA TYR A 155 4.13 16.64 9.27
C TYR A 155 3.39 17.29 10.43
N ASP A 156 3.90 18.40 10.97
CA ASP A 156 3.25 19.14 12.05
C ASP A 156 1.83 19.60 11.64
N THR A 157 1.62 20.04 10.40
CA THR A 157 0.29 20.36 9.87
C THR A 157 -0.58 19.11 9.71
N ALA A 158 -0.04 18.03 9.15
CA ALA A 158 -0.78 16.79 8.91
C ALA A 158 -1.22 16.06 10.21
N LEU A 159 -0.66 16.42 11.37
CA LEU A 159 -1.11 15.89 12.67
C LEU A 159 -2.58 16.17 12.94
N GLU A 160 -3.19 17.22 12.39
CA GLU A 160 -4.63 17.44 12.55
C GLU A 160 -5.50 16.34 11.90
N LYS A 161 -4.94 15.59 10.94
CA LYS A 161 -5.59 14.47 10.24
C LYS A 161 -5.18 13.10 10.79
N THR A 162 -4.58 13.06 11.98
CA THR A 162 -4.18 11.80 12.63
C THR A 162 -4.88 11.68 13.97
N GLU A 163 -5.54 10.56 14.25
CA GLU A 163 -6.37 10.39 15.44
C GLU A 163 -6.16 9.01 16.05
N GLN A 164 -6.14 8.93 17.38
CA GLN A 164 -6.16 7.65 18.05
C GLN A 164 -7.57 7.09 18.01
N ASN A 165 -7.74 5.83 17.59
CA ASN A 165 -9.01 5.13 17.60
C ASN A 165 -8.90 3.89 18.49
N LEU A 166 -9.46 3.94 19.70
CA LEU A 166 -9.37 2.85 20.67
C LEU A 166 -10.20 1.62 20.26
N ASP A 167 -11.14 1.76 19.34
CA ASP A 167 -11.91 0.63 18.80
C ASP A 167 -11.10 -0.17 17.75
N LEU A 168 -10.01 0.40 17.25
CA LEU A 168 -9.04 -0.30 16.38
C LEU A 168 -8.16 -1.24 17.22
N THR A 169 -8.72 -2.37 17.62
CA THR A 169 -8.04 -3.34 18.51
C THR A 169 -7.42 -4.50 17.73
N LEU A 170 -6.44 -5.16 18.35
CA LEU A 170 -5.86 -6.39 17.83
C LEU A 170 -6.91 -7.52 17.73
N ALA A 171 -7.86 -7.57 18.67
CA ALA A 171 -8.93 -8.55 18.66
C ALA A 171 -9.84 -8.39 17.43
N ASP A 172 -10.34 -7.17 17.20
CA ASP A 172 -11.15 -6.82 16.02
C ASP A 172 -10.38 -7.06 14.71
N PHE A 173 -9.10 -6.66 14.66
CA PHE A 173 -8.24 -6.95 13.51
C PHE A 173 -8.13 -8.46 13.24
N ASN A 174 -7.88 -9.28 14.26
CA ASN A 174 -7.71 -10.71 14.10
C ASN A 174 -9.02 -11.40 13.68
N GLU A 175 -10.17 -10.93 14.16
CA GLU A 175 -11.48 -11.40 13.71
C GLU A 175 -11.67 -11.12 12.20
N LYS A 176 -11.43 -9.88 11.77
CA LYS A 176 -11.49 -9.48 10.35
C LYS A 176 -10.49 -10.27 9.50
N TYR A 177 -9.25 -10.40 9.98
CA TYR A 177 -8.20 -11.13 9.28
C TYR A 177 -8.49 -12.63 9.20
N ALA A 178 -9.05 -13.25 10.23
CA ALA A 178 -9.47 -14.64 10.20
C ALA A 178 -10.57 -14.87 9.16
N SER A 179 -11.49 -13.91 8.99
CA SER A 179 -12.54 -13.99 7.97
C SER A 179 -12.01 -13.92 6.53
N THR A 180 -10.75 -13.49 6.32
CA THR A 180 -10.07 -13.57 5.00
C THR A 180 -9.67 -15.00 4.63
N TYR A 181 -9.56 -15.90 5.61
CA TYR A 181 -9.39 -17.33 5.40
C TYR A 181 -10.76 -17.96 5.53
N SER A 182 -11.56 -17.85 4.48
CA SER A 182 -12.64 -18.79 4.31
C SER A 182 -12.02 -20.16 4.01
N ASP A 183 -11.71 -20.93 5.05
CA ASP A 183 -11.76 -22.40 5.00
C ASP A 183 -13.23 -22.86 5.00
N ASN A 184 -14.09 -22.06 4.33
CA ASN A 184 -15.44 -22.43 4.01
C ASN A 184 -15.32 -23.10 2.65
N THR A 185 -15.44 -24.42 2.61
CA THR A 185 -16.25 -25.03 1.56
C THR A 185 -17.58 -24.29 1.59
N ILE A 186 -17.67 -23.18 0.85
CA ILE A 186 -18.90 -22.44 0.66
C ILE A 186 -19.84 -23.45 0.07
N ASP A 187 -20.88 -23.80 0.82
CA ASP A 187 -21.94 -24.65 0.34
C ASP A 187 -22.69 -23.85 -0.72
N THR A 188 -22.23 -23.98 -1.96
CA THR A 188 -22.75 -23.26 -3.12
C THR A 188 -24.22 -23.57 -3.38
N THR A 189 -24.75 -24.68 -2.83
CA THR A 189 -26.19 -24.98 -2.87
C THR A 189 -27.02 -24.05 -1.96
N LYS A 190 -26.39 -23.33 -1.02
CA LYS A 190 -27.05 -22.48 -0.02
C LYS A 190 -26.66 -21.01 -0.09
N LEU A 191 -26.15 -20.54 -1.22
CA LEU A 191 -25.81 -19.12 -1.40
C LEU A 191 -27.02 -18.22 -1.16
N SER A 192 -26.79 -17.05 -0.56
CA SER A 192 -27.78 -15.97 -0.54
C SER A 192 -27.98 -15.40 -1.95
N GLU A 193 -29.10 -14.70 -2.17
CA GLU A 193 -29.36 -14.03 -3.45
C GLU A 193 -28.21 -13.09 -3.87
N GLU A 194 -27.69 -12.31 -2.94
CA GLU A 194 -26.57 -11.39 -3.18
C GLU A 194 -25.27 -12.13 -3.54
N GLN A 195 -25.00 -13.28 -2.90
CA GLN A 195 -23.85 -14.10 -3.23
C GLN A 195 -23.97 -14.69 -4.64
N VAL A 196 -25.16 -15.14 -5.03
CA VAL A 196 -25.44 -15.65 -6.38
C VAL A 196 -25.26 -14.55 -7.43
N LYS A 197 -25.82 -13.35 -7.20
CA LYS A 197 -25.65 -12.20 -8.09
C LYS A 197 -24.17 -11.86 -8.28
N LYS A 198 -23.40 -11.83 -7.19
CA LYS A 198 -21.97 -11.56 -7.23
C LYS A 198 -21.21 -12.58 -8.07
N TRP A 199 -21.47 -13.87 -7.87
CA TRP A 199 -20.79 -14.94 -8.61
C TRP A 199 -21.08 -14.86 -10.11
N VAL A 200 -22.35 -14.70 -10.48
CA VAL A 200 -22.75 -14.56 -11.89
C VAL A 200 -22.20 -13.27 -12.50
N ASN A 201 -22.18 -12.16 -11.75
CA ASN A 201 -21.58 -10.91 -12.23
C ASN A 201 -20.09 -11.09 -12.56
N ALA A 202 -19.33 -11.76 -11.70
CA ALA A 202 -17.90 -12.01 -11.92
C ALA A 202 -17.65 -12.86 -13.17
N ILE A 203 -18.44 -13.93 -13.37
CA ILE A 203 -18.39 -14.76 -14.59
C ILE A 203 -18.70 -13.94 -15.83
N MET A 204 -19.76 -13.14 -15.79
CA MET A 204 -20.17 -12.31 -16.92
C MET A 204 -19.08 -11.27 -17.22
N GLN A 205 -18.59 -10.53 -16.22
CA GLN A 205 -17.52 -9.57 -16.41
C GLN A 205 -16.28 -10.21 -17.05
N ASN A 206 -15.83 -11.37 -16.56
CA ASN A 206 -14.70 -12.08 -17.15
C ASN A 206 -14.95 -12.45 -18.63
N ARG A 207 -16.13 -13.02 -18.95
CA ARG A 207 -16.51 -13.35 -20.34
C ARG A 207 -16.53 -12.09 -21.22
N PHE A 208 -17.07 -10.98 -20.73
CA PHE A 208 -17.18 -9.74 -21.51
C PHE A 208 -15.86 -8.99 -21.68
N GLU A 209 -15.01 -8.99 -20.66
CA GLU A 209 -13.67 -8.39 -20.75
C GLU A 209 -12.76 -9.13 -21.73
N ASN A 210 -12.95 -10.45 -21.89
CA ASN A 210 -12.25 -11.28 -22.87
C ASN A 210 -12.83 -11.17 -24.30
N HIS A 211 -13.91 -10.42 -24.50
CA HIS A 211 -14.53 -10.18 -25.80
C HIS A 211 -14.41 -8.72 -26.27
N VAL A 212 -14.60 -8.48 -27.58
CA VAL A 212 -14.39 -7.21 -28.30
C VAL A 212 -15.27 -6.05 -27.80
N LEU A 213 -16.23 -6.31 -26.90
CA LEU A 213 -17.18 -5.32 -26.37
C LEU A 213 -16.58 -4.35 -25.33
N LYS A 214 -15.28 -4.46 -25.01
CA LYS A 214 -14.55 -3.51 -24.15
C LYS A 214 -14.66 -2.04 -24.59
N GLU A 215 -15.03 -1.80 -25.85
CA GLU A 215 -15.11 -0.47 -26.45
C GLU A 215 -16.39 0.32 -26.10
N PHE A 216 -17.37 -0.28 -25.42
CA PHE A 216 -18.65 0.38 -25.10
C PHE A 216 -19.00 0.35 -23.61
N PRO A 217 -19.58 1.44 -23.06
CA PRO A 217 -20.10 1.43 -21.69
C PRO A 217 -21.31 0.49 -21.60
N TYR A 218 -21.23 -0.48 -20.68
CA TYR A 218 -22.29 -1.44 -20.42
C TYR A 218 -22.59 -1.57 -18.93
N THR A 219 -23.76 -2.11 -18.62
CA THR A 219 -24.14 -2.54 -17.26
C THR A 219 -24.67 -3.95 -17.31
N ILE A 220 -24.53 -4.71 -16.21
CA ILE A 220 -25.10 -6.05 -16.08
C ILE A 220 -26.25 -5.97 -15.08
N SER A 221 -27.46 -6.34 -15.51
CA SER A 221 -28.61 -6.54 -14.64
C SER A 221 -28.76 -8.02 -14.34
N ILE A 222 -28.88 -8.35 -13.06
CA ILE A 222 -29.02 -9.74 -12.60
C ILE A 222 -30.33 -9.86 -11.82
N SER A 223 -31.19 -10.77 -12.26
CA SER A 223 -32.42 -11.13 -11.55
C SER A 223 -32.43 -12.63 -11.22
N LEU A 224 -33.07 -12.97 -10.10
CA LEU A 224 -33.34 -14.36 -9.72
C LEU A 224 -34.84 -14.64 -9.80
N ASP A 225 -35.21 -15.83 -10.27
CA ASP A 225 -36.58 -16.32 -10.19
C ASP A 225 -36.83 -17.13 -8.91
N GLU A 226 -38.08 -17.53 -8.70
CA GLU A 226 -38.51 -18.33 -7.53
C GLU A 226 -37.84 -19.71 -7.45
N ASN A 227 -37.27 -20.20 -8.55
CA ASN A 227 -36.55 -21.46 -8.66
C ASN A 227 -35.03 -21.28 -8.57
N ARG A 228 -34.56 -20.07 -8.19
CA ARG A 228 -33.14 -19.69 -8.12
C ARG A 228 -32.42 -19.77 -9.47
N HIS A 229 -33.14 -19.70 -10.58
CA HIS A 229 -32.51 -19.41 -11.87
C HIS A 229 -32.11 -17.96 -11.91
N VAL A 230 -30.92 -17.71 -12.43
CA VAL A 230 -30.32 -16.39 -12.55
C VAL A 230 -30.37 -15.98 -14.00
N LYS A 231 -30.97 -14.82 -14.27
CA LYS A 231 -30.91 -14.17 -15.57
C LYS A 231 -29.93 -13.01 -15.48
N ALA A 232 -28.88 -13.04 -16.29
CA ALA A 232 -27.96 -11.92 -16.44
C ALA A 232 -28.17 -11.28 -17.82
N GLN A 233 -28.47 -9.99 -17.83
CA GLN A 233 -28.69 -9.21 -19.04
C GLN A 233 -27.70 -8.07 -19.12
N ILE A 234 -27.10 -7.89 -20.28
CA ILE A 234 -26.26 -6.72 -20.56
C ILE A 234 -27.12 -5.62 -21.11
N ASN A 235 -26.96 -4.43 -20.55
CA ASN A 235 -27.55 -3.22 -21.08
C ASN A 235 -26.44 -2.30 -21.57
N VAL A 236 -26.41 -2.04 -22.88
CA VAL A 236 -25.56 -1.03 -23.52
C VAL A 236 -26.33 0.28 -23.68
N ALA A 237 -25.61 1.41 -23.65
CA ALA A 237 -26.24 2.73 -23.69
C ALA A 237 -26.95 3.05 -25.02
N ASN A 238 -26.52 2.45 -26.13
CA ASN A 238 -27.14 2.59 -27.45
C ASN A 238 -27.88 1.31 -27.84
N SER A 239 -29.20 1.39 -28.03
CA SER A 239 -30.05 0.25 -28.41
C SER A 239 -29.75 -0.32 -29.80
N GLU A 240 -29.08 0.43 -30.68
CA GLU A 240 -28.66 -0.05 -32.01
C GLU A 240 -27.45 -0.99 -31.95
N ASP A 241 -26.67 -0.94 -30.85
CA ASP A 241 -25.51 -1.81 -30.58
C ASP A 241 -25.87 -2.97 -29.62
N ALA A 242 -27.13 -3.03 -29.18
CA ALA A 242 -27.62 -4.05 -28.26
C ALA A 242 -27.79 -5.39 -28.99
N GLY A 243 -26.73 -6.18 -29.04
CA GLY A 243 -26.90 -7.63 -29.07
C GLY A 243 -27.53 -8.03 -27.73
N ASP A 244 -28.72 -8.63 -27.75
CA ASP A 244 -29.37 -9.22 -26.57
C ASP A 244 -28.54 -10.40 -26.05
N SER A 245 -27.40 -10.13 -25.41
CA SER A 245 -26.63 -11.15 -24.73
C SER A 245 -27.25 -11.35 -23.35
N VAL A 246 -28.12 -12.36 -23.29
CA VAL A 246 -28.76 -12.81 -22.06
C VAL A 246 -28.14 -14.15 -21.68
N GLY A 247 -27.40 -14.17 -20.57
CA GLY A 247 -26.93 -15.40 -19.95
C GLY A 247 -28.00 -15.94 -18.99
N TYR A 248 -28.29 -17.23 -19.10
CA TYR A 248 -29.15 -17.93 -18.14
C TYR A 248 -28.29 -18.88 -17.32
N PHE A 249 -28.31 -18.75 -16.00
CA PHE A 249 -27.54 -19.58 -15.10
C PHE A 249 -28.42 -20.22 -14.06
N LYS A 250 -27.98 -21.34 -13.51
CA LYS A 250 -28.58 -21.96 -12.33
C LYS A 250 -27.50 -22.63 -11.50
N ILE A 251 -27.81 -22.86 -10.22
CA ILE A 251 -26.96 -23.68 -9.35
C ILE A 251 -27.59 -25.06 -9.29
N ASN A 252 -26.85 -26.09 -9.70
CA ASN A 252 -27.34 -27.47 -9.66
C ASN A 252 -27.21 -28.09 -8.25
N ASP A 253 -27.72 -29.29 -8.06
CA ASP A 253 -27.69 -30.00 -6.76
C ASP A 253 -26.27 -30.32 -6.25
N LYS A 254 -25.26 -30.23 -7.12
CA LYS A 254 -23.84 -30.38 -6.75
C LYS A 254 -23.19 -29.05 -6.36
N GLY A 255 -23.97 -27.97 -6.34
CA GLY A 255 -23.46 -26.63 -6.05
C GLY A 255 -22.65 -26.01 -7.19
N GLN A 256 -22.77 -26.54 -8.41
CA GLN A 256 -22.07 -25.99 -9.56
C GLN A 256 -22.92 -24.92 -10.23
N LEU A 257 -22.30 -23.83 -10.65
CA LEU A 257 -22.95 -22.87 -11.55
C LEU A 257 -22.99 -23.51 -12.94
N VAL A 258 -24.16 -23.56 -13.55
CA VAL A 258 -24.36 -24.16 -14.86
C VAL A 258 -25.20 -23.25 -15.76
N GLU A 259 -25.02 -23.38 -17.06
CA GLU A 259 -25.75 -22.66 -18.10
C GLU A 259 -26.57 -23.66 -18.94
N PRO A 260 -27.90 -23.51 -19.04
CA PRO A 260 -28.72 -24.39 -19.87
C PRO A 260 -28.37 -24.24 -21.35
N VAL A 261 -28.11 -25.35 -22.03
CA VAL A 261 -27.83 -25.33 -23.48
C VAL A 261 -29.15 -25.39 -24.25
N LEU A 262 -29.39 -24.36 -25.07
CA LEU A 262 -30.63 -24.25 -25.86
C LEU A 262 -30.81 -25.46 -26.79
N GLY A 263 -31.92 -26.16 -26.65
CA GLY A 263 -32.26 -27.33 -27.47
C GLY A 263 -31.60 -28.63 -27.05
N ALA A 264 -30.95 -28.67 -25.87
CA ALA A 264 -30.38 -29.87 -25.29
C ALA A 264 -30.92 -30.15 -23.89
N ASP A 265 -30.95 -31.42 -23.51
CA ASP A 265 -31.38 -31.88 -22.18
C ASP A 265 -30.22 -31.89 -21.15
N TYR A 266 -29.21 -31.04 -21.33
CA TYR A 266 -28.07 -30.94 -20.42
C TYR A 266 -27.68 -29.47 -20.16
N ASP A 267 -27.00 -29.27 -19.04
CA ASP A 267 -26.42 -27.99 -18.66
C ASP A 267 -24.89 -28.02 -18.79
N GLU A 268 -24.30 -26.91 -19.23
CA GLU A 268 -22.86 -26.72 -19.26
C GLU A 268 -22.36 -26.24 -17.89
N VAL A 269 -21.31 -26.86 -17.36
CA VAL A 269 -20.74 -26.47 -16.06
C VAL A 269 -19.86 -25.24 -16.23
N ILE A 270 -20.28 -24.12 -15.63
CA ILE A 270 -19.61 -22.83 -15.70
C ILE A 270 -18.72 -22.58 -14.47
N ALA A 271 -18.99 -23.18 -13.32
CA ALA A 271 -18.04 -23.11 -12.22
C ALA A 271 -18.31 -24.22 -11.22
N THR A 272 -17.24 -24.79 -10.67
CA THR A 272 -17.34 -25.82 -9.64
C THR A 272 -17.21 -25.26 -8.23
N GLU A 273 -16.66 -24.06 -8.10
CA GLU A 273 -16.43 -23.39 -6.82
C GLU A 273 -16.90 -21.93 -6.86
N TYR A 274 -17.35 -21.43 -5.71
CA TYR A 274 -17.79 -20.05 -5.57
C TYR A 274 -16.67 -19.08 -6.00
N MET A 275 -17.00 -18.12 -6.86
CA MET A 275 -16.07 -17.11 -7.40
C MET A 275 -14.92 -17.65 -8.27
N GLN A 276 -14.95 -18.93 -8.67
CA GLN A 276 -14.05 -19.45 -9.69
C GLN A 276 -14.39 -18.85 -11.06
N VAL A 277 -13.46 -18.10 -11.65
CA VAL A 277 -13.66 -17.38 -12.94
C VAL A 277 -12.71 -17.83 -14.06
N GLU A 278 -11.72 -18.68 -13.79
CA GLU A 278 -10.56 -18.93 -14.67
C GLU A 278 -10.78 -19.91 -15.84
N ASN A 279 -11.99 -20.41 -16.09
CA ASN A 279 -12.21 -21.57 -16.99
C ASN A 279 -12.98 -21.31 -18.31
N PHE A 280 -13.19 -20.05 -18.75
CA PHE A 280 -14.01 -19.74 -19.94
C PHE A 280 -13.39 -18.69 -20.85
#